data_AF-T1AF72-F1
#
_entry.id   AF-T1AF72-F1
#
_cell.length_a   1.000
_cell.length_b   1.000
_cell.length_c   1.000
_cell.angle_alpha   90.00
_cell.angle_beta   90.00
_cell.angle_gamma   90.00
#
_symmetry.space_group_name_H-M   'P 1'
#
loop_
_entity.id
_entity.type
_entity.pdbx_description
1 polymer ?
#
loop_
_entity_poly.entity_id
_entity_poly.type
_entity_poly.pdbx_seq_one_letter_code
_entity_poly.pdbx_strand_id
1 'polypeptide(L)'
;MPADPTETSALFRFAVIAEALNSRLGAKERGRLVREIAARVHTMPDGNQVMVSRPTVDRWLRAYRKDGLPGLQPQRRSDQGAIRRHPGAVRGGG
;
A
#
# COMPACT_ATOMS: atom_id res chain seq x y z
N MET A 1 -3.60 18.13 17.11
CA MET A 1 -2.27 17.56 16.84
C MET A 1 -2.30 16.93 15.47
N PRO A 2 -1.38 17.27 14.54
CA PRO A 2 -1.28 16.50 13.31
C PRO A 2 -0.76 15.09 13.67
N ALA A 3 -1.39 14.06 13.12
CA ALA A 3 -0.95 12.68 13.30
C ALA A 3 0.49 12.54 12.79
N ASP A 4 1.32 11.78 13.51
CA ASP A 4 2.70 11.56 13.12
C ASP A 4 2.78 11.09 11.65
N PRO A 5 3.71 11.63 10.84
CA PRO A 5 3.80 11.27 9.42
C PRO A 5 4.09 9.77 9.21
N THR A 6 4.75 9.15 10.18
CA THR A 6 5.01 7.70 10.23
C THR A 6 3.73 6.90 10.50
N GLU A 7 2.89 7.36 11.41
CA GLU A 7 1.61 6.73 11.73
C GLU A 7 0.63 6.87 10.58
N THR A 8 0.52 8.06 10.00
CA THR A 8 -0.29 8.35 8.81
C THR A 8 0.09 7.42 7.65
N SER A 9 1.38 7.20 7.43
CA SER A 9 1.89 6.26 6.41
C SER A 9 1.55 4.81 6.75
N ALA A 10 1.65 4.40 8.02
CA ALA A 10 1.32 3.05 8.45
C ALA A 10 -0.17 2.75 8.30
N LEU A 11 -1.04 3.70 8.66
CA LEU A 11 -2.49 3.61 8.51
C LEU A 11 -2.90 3.53 7.04
N PHE A 12 -2.28 4.34 6.18
CA PHE A 12 -2.49 4.26 4.74
C PHE A 12 -2.12 2.87 4.19
N ARG A 13 -0.92 2.37 4.52
CA ARG A 13 -0.46 1.04 4.09
C ARG A 13 -1.39 -0.05 4.60
N PHE A 14 -1.87 0.07 5.84
CA PHE A 14 -2.84 -0.84 6.42
C PHE A 14 -4.16 -0.83 5.64
N ALA A 15 -4.71 0.34 5.32
CA ALA A 15 -5.92 0.46 4.53
C ALA A 15 -5.78 -0.18 3.14
N VAL A 16 -4.62 -0.01 2.48
CA VAL A 16 -4.33 -0.64 1.18
C VAL A 16 -4.32 -2.16 1.27
N ILE A 17 -3.75 -2.75 2.33
CA ILE A 17 -3.68 -4.21 2.49
C ILE A 17 -4.87 -4.83 3.21
N ALA A 18 -5.76 -4.03 3.79
CA ALA A 18 -6.88 -4.50 4.61
C ALA A 18 -7.76 -5.51 3.87
N GLU A 19 -8.04 -5.27 2.58
CA GLU A 19 -8.80 -6.21 1.72
C GLU A 19 -8.07 -7.56 1.57
N ALA A 20 -6.73 -7.56 1.51
CA ALA A 20 -5.90 -8.76 1.35
C ALA A 20 -5.45 -9.41 2.68
N LEU A 21 -5.74 -8.77 3.82
CA LEU A 21 -5.40 -9.26 5.16
C LEU A 21 -6.38 -10.32 5.68
N ASN A 22 -7.56 -10.44 5.07
CA ASN A 22 -8.57 -11.39 5.50
C ASN A 22 -8.02 -12.83 5.49
N SER A 23 -7.88 -13.41 6.68
CA SER A 23 -7.29 -14.73 6.91
C SER A 23 -8.14 -15.89 6.39
N ARG A 24 -9.41 -15.62 6.05
CA ARG A 24 -10.33 -16.57 5.43
C ARG A 24 -10.06 -16.74 3.91
N LEU A 25 -9.22 -15.88 3.33
CA LEU A 25 -8.85 -15.96 1.91
C LEU A 25 -7.78 -17.03 1.69
N GLY A 26 -8.05 -17.94 0.76
CA GLY A 26 -7.03 -18.86 0.25
C GLY A 26 -5.92 -18.12 -0.52
N ALA A 27 -4.80 -18.81 -0.79
CA ALA A 27 -3.65 -18.24 -1.49
C ALA A 27 -4.00 -17.68 -2.90
N LYS A 28 -4.92 -18.33 -3.62
CA LYS A 28 -5.39 -17.89 -4.94
C LYS A 28 -6.18 -16.57 -4.85
N GLU A 29 -7.10 -16.49 -3.90
CA GLU A 29 -8.00 -15.33 -3.72
C GLU A 29 -7.22 -14.11 -3.26
N ARG A 30 -6.29 -14.30 -2.32
CA ARG A 30 -5.34 -13.28 -1.92
C ARG A 30 -4.49 -12.79 -3.10
N GLY A 31 -4.02 -13.69 -3.95
CA GLY A 31 -3.26 -13.34 -5.15
C GLY A 31 -4.05 -12.49 -6.16
N ARG A 32 -5.37 -12.73 -6.28
CA ARG A 32 -6.31 -11.95 -7.09
C ARG A 32 -6.51 -10.55 -6.49
N LEU A 33 -6.80 -10.47 -5.19
CA LEU A 33 -6.97 -9.19 -4.49
C LEU A 33 -5.70 -8.35 -4.53
N VAL A 34 -4.52 -8.94 -4.32
CA VAL A 34 -3.23 -8.23 -4.44
C VAL A 34 -3.05 -7.66 -5.85
N ARG A 35 -3.50 -8.36 -6.89
CA ARG A 35 -3.46 -7.87 -8.27
C ARG A 35 -4.44 -6.72 -8.50
N GLU A 36 -5.65 -6.79 -7.94
CA GLU A 36 -6.63 -5.71 -8.01
C GLU A 36 -6.17 -4.47 -7.25
N ILE A 37 -5.63 -4.63 -6.04
CA ILE A 37 -5.04 -3.55 -5.23
C ILE A 37 -3.88 -2.90 -6.00
N ALA A 38 -3.03 -3.70 -6.63
CA ALA A 38 -1.89 -3.18 -7.40
C ALA A 38 -2.28 -2.50 -8.72
N ALA A 39 -3.45 -2.83 -9.26
CA ALA A 39 -4.00 -2.18 -10.45
C ALA A 39 -4.74 -0.87 -10.12
N ARG A 40 -5.01 -0.59 -8.83
CA ARG A 40 -5.66 0.62 -8.37
C ARG A 40 -4.64 1.71 -8.03
N VAL A 41 -5.01 2.95 -8.29
CA VAL A 41 -4.30 4.14 -7.80
C VAL A 41 -4.86 4.48 -6.43
N HIS A 42 -3.97 4.68 -5.46
CA HIS A 42 -4.33 4.98 -4.08
C HIS A 42 -3.96 6.43 -3.78
N THR A 43 -4.88 7.17 -3.16
CA THR A 43 -4.65 8.56 -2.78
C THR A 43 -4.11 8.60 -1.36
N MET A 44 -2.89 9.10 -1.20
CA MET A 44 -2.32 9.40 0.11
C MET A 44 -3.09 10.54 0.78
N PRO A 45 -3.09 10.61 2.12
CA PRO A 45 -3.69 11.73 2.86
C PRO A 45 -3.03 13.09 2.54
N ASP A 46 -1.82 13.08 1.98
CA ASP A 46 -1.11 14.26 1.46
C ASP A 46 -1.64 14.71 0.07
N GLY A 47 -2.65 14.03 -0.49
CA GLY A 47 -3.22 14.29 -1.82
C GLY A 47 -2.43 13.64 -2.97
N ASN A 48 -1.28 13.04 -2.67
CA ASN A 48 -0.44 12.35 -3.66
C ASN A 48 -1.06 11.02 -4.11
N GLN A 49 -1.09 10.78 -5.42
CA GLN A 49 -1.55 9.52 -5.99
C GLN A 49 -0.38 8.54 -6.15
N VAL A 50 -0.60 7.30 -5.69
CA VAL A 50 0.45 6.29 -5.61
C VAL A 50 -0.06 4.96 -6.15
N MET A 51 0.76 4.30 -6.97
CA MET A 51 0.49 2.95 -7.44
C MET A 51 1.43 1.99 -6.75
N VAL A 52 0.87 0.99 -6.07
CA VAL A 52 1.65 0.01 -5.31
C VAL A 52 1.79 -1.27 -6.11
N SER A 53 3.01 -1.75 -6.29
CA SER A 53 3.26 -3.00 -7.00
C SER A 53 2.85 -4.21 -6.15
N ARG A 54 2.43 -5.30 -6.79
CA ARG A 54 2.13 -6.59 -6.13
C ARG A 54 3.20 -7.04 -5.11
N PRO A 55 4.53 -7.03 -5.43
CA PRO A 55 5.56 -7.39 -4.45
C PRO A 55 5.61 -6.46 -3.22
N THR A 56 5.25 -5.19 -3.37
CA THR A 56 5.17 -4.23 -2.26
C THR A 56 4.03 -4.58 -1.31
N VAL A 57 2.85 -4.89 -1.88
CA VAL A 57 1.68 -5.33 -1.12
C VAL A 57 1.98 -6.65 -0.37
N ASP A 58 2.64 -7.63 -1.02
CA ASP A 58 3.02 -8.88 -0.36
C ASP A 58 4.01 -8.66 0.79
N ARG A 59 4.99 -7.77 0.59
CA ARG A 59 5.93 -7.36 1.64
C ARG A 59 5.21 -6.74 2.84
N TRP A 60 4.29 -5.81 2.61
CA TRP A 60 3.50 -5.18 3.68
C TRP A 60 2.64 -6.20 4.42
N LEU A 61 1.99 -7.13 3.70
CA LEU A 61 1.22 -8.19 4.34
C LEU A 61 2.09 -9.10 5.22
N ARG A 62 3.32 -9.43 4.80
CA ARG A 62 4.25 -10.21 5.62
C ARG A 62 4.70 -9.44 6.85
N ALA A 63 5.09 -8.18 6.68
CA ALA A 63 5.50 -7.31 7.79
C ALA A 63 4.37 -7.14 8.82
N TYR A 64 3.14 -6.90 8.37
CA TYR A 64 1.99 -6.79 9.25
C TYR A 64 1.67 -8.11 9.98
N ARG A 65 1.81 -9.26 9.32
CA ARG A 65 1.59 -10.55 9.99
C ARG A 65 2.65 -10.88 11.02
N LYS A 66 3.87 -10.36 10.86
CA LYS A 66 4.98 -10.59 11.78
C LYS A 66 4.98 -9.62 12.95
N ASP A 67 4.87 -8.33 12.65
CA ASP A 67 5.12 -7.23 13.59
C ASP A 67 3.88 -6.33 13.79
N GLY A 68 2.77 -6.58 13.09
CA GLY A 68 1.55 -5.77 13.20
C GLY A 68 1.66 -4.39 12.53
N LEU A 69 0.88 -3.42 13.03
CA LEU A 69 0.90 -2.03 12.58
C LEU A 69 2.31 -1.38 12.64
N PRO A 70 3.15 -1.59 13.68
CA PRO A 70 4.50 -1.02 13.69
C PRO A 70 5.40 -1.62 12.60
N GLY A 71 5.14 -2.84 12.14
CA GLY A 71 5.81 -3.42 10.97
C GLY A 71 5.52 -2.70 9.65
N LEU A 72 4.42 -1.95 9.58
CA LEU A 72 4.05 -1.14 8.42
C LEU A 72 4.62 0.29 8.48
N GLN A 73 5.20 0.69 9.60
CA GLN A 73 5.85 2.00 9.69
C GLN A 73 7.00 2.08 8.69
N PRO A 74 7.26 3.27 8.11
CA PRO A 74 8.42 3.45 7.26
C PRO A 74 9.69 3.29 8.11
N GLN A 75 10.35 2.13 8.03
CA GLN A 75 11.69 1.98 8.58
C GLN A 75 12.62 2.98 7.92
N ARG A 76 13.49 3.60 8.71
CA ARG A 76 14.40 4.71 8.34
C ARG A 76 15.45 4.39 7.26
N ARG A 77 15.33 3.25 6.58
CA ARG A 77 16.11 2.86 5.39
C ARG A 77 15.14 2.52 4.24
N SER A 78 15.11 3.41 3.23
CA SER A 78 14.78 3.10 1.83
C SER A 78 13.32 2.84 1.42
N ASP A 79 12.39 3.74 1.77
CA ASP A 79 11.17 3.94 0.95
C ASP A 79 10.75 5.42 0.84
N GLN A 80 11.47 6.36 1.48
CA GLN A 80 11.40 7.78 1.09
C GLN A 80 12.02 8.03 -0.30
N GLY A 81 12.74 7.05 -0.85
CA GLY A 81 13.28 7.09 -2.20
C GLY A 81 12.26 6.58 -3.21
N ALA A 82 11.36 7.46 -3.63
CA ALA A 82 10.55 7.30 -4.82
C ALA A 82 9.48 6.19 -4.75
N ILE A 83 8.29 6.59 -4.30
CA ILE A 83 7.16 6.54 -5.25
C ILE A 83 7.69 7.22 -6.51
N ARG A 84 8.23 6.42 -7.44
CA ARG A 84 8.55 6.95 -8.76
C ARG A 84 7.23 7.50 -9.23
N ARG A 85 7.14 8.83 -9.38
CA ARG A 85 6.05 9.45 -10.12
C ARG A 85 5.93 8.61 -11.39
N HIS A 86 4.89 7.79 -11.50
CA HIS A 86 4.57 7.20 -12.78
C HIS A 86 4.10 8.38 -13.63
N PRO A 87 4.89 8.88 -14.60
CA PRO A 87 4.38 9.90 -15.48
C PRO A 87 3.40 9.21 -16.42
N GLY A 88 2.19 9.75 -16.51
CA GLY A 88 1.26 9.45 -17.60
C GLY A 88 0.29 8.30 -17.33
N ALA A 89 -0.93 8.67 -16.93
CA ALA A 89 -2.11 8.11 -17.58
C ALA A 89 -3.17 9.21 -17.60
N VAL A 90 -2.98 10.17 -18.52
CA VAL A 90 -4.14 10.78 -19.15
C VAL A 90 -4.98 9.64 -19.71
N ARG A 91 -6.22 9.51 -19.25
CA ARG A 91 -7.26 8.86 -20.04
C ARG A 91 -8.37 9.87 -20.21
N GLY A 92 -8.13 10.79 -21.14
CA GLY A 92 -9.21 11.39 -21.89
C GLY A 92 -9.96 10.27 -22.62
N GLY A 93 -11.28 10.36 -22.60
CA GLY A 93 -12.18 9.43 -23.26
C GLY A 93 -13.54 10.11 -23.36
N GLY A 94 -13.64 11.02 -24.33
CA GLY A 94 -14.83 11.71 -24.81
C GLY A 94 -14.57 12.12 -26.25
#